data_AF-A0A9D4I6U4-F1
#
_entry.id   AF-A0A9D4I6U4-F1
#
_cell.length_a   1.000
_cell.length_b   1.000
_cell.length_c   1.000
_cell.angle_alpha   90.00
_cell.angle_beta   90.00
_cell.angle_gamma   90.00
#
_symmetry.space_group_name_H-M   'P 1'
#
loop_
_entity.id
_entity.type
_entity.pdbx_description
1 polymer ?
#
loop_
_entity_poly.entity_id
_entity_poly.type
_entity_poly.pdbx_seq_one_letter_code
_entity_poly.pdbx_strand_id
1 'polypeptide(L)'
;MKLQYRFYVTGHLVAFNAHGFHELSNNVNAFPTVIFNEGNAYNPSTGHFTAPVDGIYYFTAQICCHLGYAVYFYLEKGSANMSVRARLTATMQLEHTYQ
;
A
#
# COMPACT_ATOMS: atom_id res chain seq x y z
N MET A 1 -23.40 -18.25 17.11
CA MET A 1 -23.72 -18.59 15.71
C MET A 1 -23.37 -17.39 14.84
N LYS A 2 -22.20 -17.39 14.17
CA LYS A 2 -21.73 -16.26 13.35
C LYS A 2 -22.11 -16.56 11.90
N LEU A 3 -23.14 -15.89 11.39
CA LEU A 3 -23.54 -15.97 9.99
C LEU A 3 -22.42 -15.34 9.14
N GLN A 4 -21.74 -16.16 8.33
CA GLN A 4 -20.71 -15.72 7.41
C GLN A 4 -21.32 -15.72 6.01
N TYR A 5 -21.72 -14.54 5.53
CA TYR A 5 -22.17 -14.37 4.16
C TYR A 5 -20.96 -14.52 3.22
N ARG A 6 -20.87 -15.66 2.53
CA ARG A 6 -19.92 -15.83 1.41
C ARG A 6 -20.60 -15.35 0.14
N PHE A 7 -20.17 -14.20 -0.37
CA PHE A 7 -20.48 -13.78 -1.72
C PHE A 7 -19.60 -14.59 -2.69
N TYR A 8 -20.20 -15.37 -3.59
CA TYR A 8 -19.48 -15.98 -4.69
C TYR A 8 -19.30 -14.91 -5.77
N VAL A 9 -18.18 -14.19 -5.73
CA VAL A 9 -17.72 -13.44 -6.90
C VAL A 9 -17.06 -14.46 -7.81
N THR A 10 -17.63 -14.71 -8.99
CA THR A 10 -17.07 -15.62 -10.02
C THR A 10 -15.81 -15.08 -10.71
N GLY A 11 -15.21 -14.02 -10.16
CA GLY A 11 -13.97 -13.41 -10.64
C GLY A 11 -12.77 -13.78 -9.78
N HIS A 12 -11.57 -13.71 -10.35
CA HIS A 12 -10.33 -13.76 -9.59
C HIS A 12 -10.28 -12.54 -8.66
N LEU A 13 -10.64 -12.72 -7.39
CA LEU A 13 -10.45 -11.69 -6.38
C LEU A 13 -8.95 -11.48 -6.18
N VAL A 14 -8.46 -10.30 -6.55
CA VAL A 14 -7.06 -9.91 -6.36
C VAL A 14 -7.07 -8.59 -5.62
N ALA A 15 -6.66 -8.61 -4.35
CA ALA A 15 -6.68 -7.43 -3.52
C ALA A 15 -5.68 -7.57 -2.38
N PHE A 16 -5.00 -6.48 -2.03
CA PHE A 16 -4.10 -6.46 -0.89
C PHE A 16 -4.27 -5.16 -0.09
N ASN A 17 -3.91 -5.23 1.18
CA ASN A 17 -3.72 -4.07 2.03
C ASN A 17 -2.51 -4.34 2.92
N ALA A 18 -1.56 -3.40 2.93
CA ALA A 18 -0.34 -3.51 3.71
C ALA A 18 0.09 -2.15 4.25
N HIS A 19 0.86 -2.15 5.33
CA HIS A 19 1.45 -0.97 5.94
C HIS A 19 2.87 -1.25 6.45
N GLY A 20 3.58 -0.19 6.81
CA GLY A 20 4.98 -0.26 7.21
C GLY A 20 5.51 1.09 7.65
N PHE A 21 6.59 1.04 8.43
CA PHE A 21 7.38 2.20 8.81
C PHE A 21 8.74 2.07 8.13
N HIS A 22 9.13 3.11 7.38
CA HIS A 22 10.37 3.11 6.63
C HIS A 22 11.10 4.43 6.86
N GLU A 23 12.42 4.33 7.01
CA GLU A 23 13.28 5.45 6.66
C GLU A 23 13.22 5.61 5.13
N LEU A 24 13.01 6.85 4.67
CA LEU A 24 12.85 7.11 3.25
C LEU A 24 14.14 6.73 2.51
N SER A 25 13.99 5.88 1.50
CA SER A 25 15.07 5.51 0.59
C SER A 25 14.70 5.86 -0.85
N ASN A 26 15.71 6.04 -1.70
CA ASN A 26 15.52 6.19 -3.14
C ASN A 26 15.17 4.86 -3.85
N ASN A 27 15.01 3.78 -3.10
CA ASN A 27 14.62 2.47 -3.61
C ASN A 27 13.13 2.21 -3.34
N VAL A 28 12.61 1.11 -3.89
CA VAL A 28 11.27 0.62 -3.57
C VAL A 28 11.18 0.36 -2.07
N ASN A 29 10.25 1.05 -1.42
CA ASN A 29 9.95 0.84 -0.01
C ASN A 29 8.81 -0.18 0.09
N ALA A 30 9.13 -1.39 0.56
CA ALA A 30 8.12 -2.42 0.80
C ALA A 30 7.20 -2.03 1.96
N PHE A 31 6.01 -2.62 2.08
CA PHE A 31 5.13 -2.49 3.24
C PHE A 31 4.99 -3.88 3.86
N PRO A 32 5.84 -4.24 4.84
CA PRO A 32 6.00 -5.63 5.26
C PRO A 32 4.80 -6.17 6.04
N THR A 33 3.99 -5.31 6.67
CA THR A 33 2.85 -5.74 7.47
C THR A 33 1.61 -5.87 6.59
N VAL A 34 1.29 -7.09 6.19
CA VAL A 34 0.13 -7.42 5.36
C VAL A 34 -1.11 -7.60 6.22
N ILE A 35 -2.15 -6.79 5.98
CA ILE A 35 -3.49 -6.96 6.59
C ILE A 35 -4.24 -8.08 5.85
N PHE A 36 -4.20 -8.07 4.52
CA PHE A 36 -4.66 -9.18 3.68
C PHE A 36 -4.01 -9.11 2.29
N ASN A 37 -4.01 -10.22 1.55
CA ASN A 37 -3.39 -10.36 0.24
C ASN A 37 -4.07 -11.49 -0.56
N GLU A 38 -5.32 -11.28 -0.94
CA GLU A 38 -6.09 -12.23 -1.74
C GLU A 38 -5.49 -12.36 -3.14
N GLY A 39 -5.30 -13.60 -3.60
CA GLY A 39 -4.59 -13.90 -4.84
C GLY A 39 -3.06 -13.86 -4.73
N ASN A 40 -2.49 -13.55 -3.56
CA ASN A 40 -1.06 -13.50 -3.29
C ASN A 40 -0.24 -12.66 -4.29
N ALA A 41 -0.84 -11.59 -4.82
CA ALA A 41 -0.24 -10.76 -5.86
C ALA A 41 0.75 -9.73 -5.32
N TYR A 42 0.71 -9.39 -4.03
CA TYR A 42 1.66 -8.50 -3.36
C TYR A 42 2.78 -9.28 -2.66
N ASN A 43 4.04 -8.89 -2.86
CA ASN A 43 5.19 -9.47 -2.17
C ASN A 43 5.70 -8.50 -1.08
N PRO A 44 5.46 -8.78 0.22
CA PRO A 44 5.82 -7.87 1.31
C PRO A 44 7.33 -7.73 1.55
N SER A 45 8.14 -8.66 1.05
CA SER A 45 9.59 -8.61 1.15
C SER A 45 10.19 -7.59 0.18
N THR A 46 9.49 -7.32 -0.94
CA THR A 46 10.02 -6.53 -2.06
C THR A 46 9.18 -5.28 -2.35
N GLY A 47 7.92 -5.23 -1.89
CA GLY A 47 7.00 -4.13 -2.19
C GLY A 47 6.32 -4.22 -3.55
N HIS A 48 6.60 -5.27 -4.34
CA HIS A 48 6.06 -5.41 -5.69
C HIS A 48 4.68 -6.07 -5.69
N PHE A 49 3.80 -5.53 -6.55
CA PHE A 49 2.57 -6.18 -6.96
C PHE A 49 2.72 -6.76 -8.36
N THR A 50 2.37 -8.03 -8.55
CA THR A 50 2.37 -8.71 -9.85
C THR A 50 0.94 -9.07 -10.22
N ALA A 51 0.42 -8.45 -11.28
CA ALA A 51 -0.91 -8.77 -11.80
C ALA A 51 -0.96 -10.23 -12.28
N PRO A 52 -1.83 -11.09 -11.70
CA PRO A 52 -1.92 -12.50 -12.11
C PRO A 52 -2.75 -12.71 -13.39
N VAL A 53 -3.53 -11.70 -13.80
CA VAL A 53 -4.38 -11.71 -15.00
C VAL A 53 -4.40 -10.32 -15.63
N ASP A 54 -4.68 -10.25 -16.93
CA ASP A 54 -4.87 -8.97 -17.61
C ASP A 54 -6.13 -8.27 -17.09
N GLY A 55 -6.02 -6.97 -16.81
CA GLY A 55 -7.14 -6.20 -16.28
C GLY A 55 -6.76 -4.80 -15.80
N ILE A 56 -7.75 -4.12 -15.24
CA ILE A 56 -7.59 -2.79 -14.63
C ILE A 56 -7.44 -2.98 -13.12
N TYR A 57 -6.37 -2.41 -12.56
CA TYR A 57 -6.07 -2.42 -11.14
C TYR A 57 -6.12 -1.00 -10.58
N TYR A 58 -6.65 -0.86 -9.37
CA TYR A 58 -6.73 0.40 -8.65
C TYR A 58 -5.78 0.38 -7.46
N PHE A 59 -4.91 1.39 -7.36
CA PHE A 59 -3.93 1.52 -6.29
C PHE A 59 -4.11 2.85 -5.57
N THR A 60 -4.02 2.82 -4.24
CA THR A 60 -3.96 3.99 -3.38
C THR A 60 -2.85 3.79 -2.36
N ALA A 61 -2.20 4.87 -1.96
CA ALA A 61 -1.23 4.86 -0.88
C ALA A 61 -1.35 6.15 -0.08
N GLN A 62 -1.12 6.05 1.22
CA GLN A 62 -1.06 7.17 2.14
C GLN A 62 0.28 7.11 2.86
N ILE A 63 1.00 8.23 2.83
CA ILE A 63 2.31 8.35 3.48
C ILE A 63 2.18 9.42 4.55
N CYS A 64 2.52 9.07 5.78
CA CYS A 64 2.72 10.01 6.86
C CYS A 64 4.22 10.23 7.03
N CYS A 65 4.65 11.49 7.05
CA CYS A 65 6.05 11.87 7.16
C CYS A 65 6.26 12.84 8.33
N HIS A 66 7.48 12.86 8.87
CA HIS A 66 7.84 13.80 9.92
C HIS A 66 7.81 15.25 9.39
N LEU A 67 7.51 16.20 10.28
CA LEU A 67 7.44 17.63 9.95
C LEU A 67 8.76 18.13 9.36
N GLY A 68 8.67 18.95 8.30
CA GLY A 68 9.83 19.59 7.66
C GLY A 68 10.39 18.88 6.43
N TYR A 69 9.94 17.67 6.11
CA TYR A 69 10.38 16.94 4.90
C TYR A 69 9.29 16.92 3.82
N ALA A 70 9.64 17.35 2.61
CA ALA A 70 8.83 17.11 1.43
C ALA A 70 9.13 15.70 0.91
N VAL A 71 8.14 14.80 0.96
CA VAL A 71 8.26 13.45 0.44
C VAL A 71 7.61 13.38 -0.93
N TYR A 72 8.29 12.77 -1.89
CA TYR A 72 7.70 12.43 -3.18
C TYR A 72 7.63 10.92 -3.27
N PHE A 73 6.46 10.39 -3.59
CA PHE A 73 6.32 8.97 -3.90
C PHE A 73 5.63 8.82 -5.25
N TYR A 74 5.99 7.74 -5.93
CA TYR A 74 5.45 7.36 -7.23
C TYR A 74 5.22 5.86 -7.25
N LEU A 75 4.32 5.41 -8.10
CA LEU A 75 4.15 3.98 -8.38
C LEU A 75 5.00 3.65 -9.62
N GLU A 76 5.79 2.59 -9.54
CA GLU A 76 6.57 2.11 -10.69
C GLU A 76 5.84 0.95 -11.37
N LYS A 77 5.87 0.90 -12.70
CA LYS A 77 5.44 -0.27 -13.49
C LYS A 77 6.61 -0.71 -14.36
N GLY A 78 7.27 -1.81 -13.97
CA GLY A 78 8.50 -2.24 -14.63
C GLY A 78 9.57 -1.17 -14.49
N SER A 79 10.26 -0.82 -15.59
CA SER A 79 11.24 0.27 -15.63
C SER A 79 10.64 1.65 -15.92
N ALA A 80 9.31 1.75 -16.06
CA ALA A 80 8.63 3.01 -16.32
C ALA A 80 8.03 3.60 -15.04
N ASN A 81 8.32 4.87 -14.79
CA ASN A 81 7.69 5.64 -13.72
C ASN A 81 6.24 5.96 -14.11
N MET A 82 5.26 5.38 -13.42
CA MET A 82 3.88 5.83 -13.54
C MET A 82 3.65 6.91 -12.49
N SER A 83 3.58 8.16 -12.93
CA SER A 83 3.28 9.26 -12.00
C SER A 83 1.82 9.13 -11.52
N VAL A 84 1.64 8.59 -10.32
CA VAL A 84 0.47 8.88 -9.51
C VAL A 84 0.88 10.01 -8.58
N ARG A 85 0.43 11.23 -8.90
CA ARG A 85 0.61 12.39 -8.02
C ARG A 85 -0.32 12.22 -6.82
N ALA A 86 0.10 11.44 -5.85
CA ALA A 86 -0.67 11.28 -4.65
C ALA A 86 -0.58 12.55 -3.80
N ARG A 87 -1.75 13.02 -3.37
CA ARG A 87 -1.85 14.16 -2.47
C ARG A 87 -1.45 13.67 -1.07
N LEU A 88 -0.38 14.24 -0.52
CA LEU A 88 -0.01 14.01 0.88
C LEU A 88 -1.06 14.66 1.78
N THR A 89 -1.70 13.86 2.62
CA THR A 89 -2.40 14.35 3.82
C THR A 89 -1.49 14.01 4.99
N ALA A 90 -0.80 15.01 5.54
CA ALA A 90 -0.08 14.84 6.79
C ALA A 90 -1.10 14.82 7.94
N THR A 91 -1.15 13.73 8.70
CA THR A 91 -2.01 13.62 9.89
C THR A 91 -1.12 13.41 11.10
N MET A 92 -1.14 14.35 12.05
CA MET A 92 -0.38 14.29 13.29
C MET A 92 -1.13 13.43 14.31
N GLN A 93 -0.45 12.45 14.92
CA GLN A 93 -0.92 11.83 16.16
C GLN A 93 -0.18 12.51 17.32
N LEU A 94 -0.91 13.30 18.12
CA LEU A 94 -0.39 13.91 19.34
C LEU A 94 -0.29 12.82 20.42
N GLU A 95 0.93 12.41 20.77
CA GLU A 95 1.14 11.72 22.04
C GLU A 95 1.24 12.77 23.15
N HIS A 96 0.24 12.81 24.02
CA HIS A 96 0.37 13.51 25.29
C HIS A 96 1.44 12.79 26.13
N THR A 97 2.65 13.31 26.13
CA THR A 97 3.62 12.98 27.18
C THR A 97 3.11 13.65 28.46
N TYR A 98 2.42 12.90 29.33
CA TYR A 98 2.21 13.34 30.70
C TYR A 98 3.57 13.35 31.40
N GLN A 99 3.99 14.53 31.86
CA GLN A 99 5.03 14.71 32.87
C GLN A 99 4.61 14.02 34.17
#